data_AF-A0A6G6YJW9-F1
#
_entry.id   AF-A0A6G6YJW9-F1
#
_cell.length_a   1.000
_cell.length_b   1.000
_cell.length_c   1.000
_cell.angle_alpha   90.00
_cell.angle_beta   90.00
_cell.angle_gamma   90.00
#
_symmetry.space_group_name_H-M   'P 1'
#
loop_
_entity.id
_entity.type
_entity.pdbx_description
1 polymer ?
#
loop_
_entity_poly.entity_id
_entity_poly.type
_entity_poly.pdbx_seq_one_letter_code
_entity_poly.pdbx_strand_id
1 'polypeptide(L)'
;MKIPTYYVIPQSEYRVIELLKLNDVKMSTIKKDSVINVESYRILDFQTVKNPYEGHYLHYKTVVGRAQEQHLFCAGDILVHLNQDAMKFLLETLEPEAVDSYFNWNFFDAILGQKEYYSAYVFEDTAADLLKNDKALKTAFELEKAKDPIFAEDGSAQLDWIYKNSPYYEKSHRLYPIFRIN
;
A
#
# COMPACT_ATOMS: atom_id res chain seq x y z
N MET A 1 -12.54 12.38 7.02
CA MET A 1 -12.29 11.11 6.33
C MET A 1 -13.62 10.60 5.80
N LYS A 2 -13.73 10.23 4.52
CA LYS A 2 -14.96 9.65 3.96
C LYS A 2 -15.00 8.17 4.36
N ILE A 3 -16.13 7.69 4.86
CA ILE A 3 -16.32 6.26 5.22
C ILE A 3 -16.57 5.48 3.91
N PRO A 4 -15.85 4.37 3.65
CA PRO A 4 -16.12 3.54 2.47
C PRO A 4 -17.43 2.76 2.63
N THR A 5 -18.02 2.35 1.51
CA THR A 5 -19.20 1.47 1.52
C THR A 5 -18.79 0.02 1.81
N TYR A 6 -17.65 -0.42 1.26
CA TYR A 6 -17.10 -1.75 1.50
C TYR A 6 -15.58 -1.74 1.67
N TYR A 7 -15.07 -2.76 2.36
CA TYR A 7 -13.70 -3.23 2.19
C TYR A 7 -13.67 -4.51 1.34
N VAL A 8 -12.60 -4.67 0.55
CA VAL A 8 -12.25 -5.94 -0.10
C VAL A 8 -10.97 -6.45 0.50
N ILE A 9 -10.98 -7.71 0.95
CA ILE A 9 -9.88 -8.39 1.63
C ILE A 9 -9.56 -9.66 0.83
N PRO A 10 -8.37 -9.79 0.24
CA PRO A 10 -7.95 -10.99 -0.46
C PRO A 10 -8.01 -12.22 0.45
N GLN A 11 -8.41 -13.37 -0.09
CA GLN A 11 -8.47 -14.62 0.69
C GLN A 11 -7.12 -15.06 1.26
N SER A 12 -6.00 -14.56 0.71
CA SER A 12 -4.66 -14.75 1.26
C SER A 12 -4.47 -14.13 2.64
N GLU A 13 -5.25 -13.12 3.01
CA GLU A 13 -5.19 -12.46 4.32
C GLU A 13 -6.01 -13.22 5.38
N TYR A 14 -5.80 -14.53 5.45
CA TYR A 14 -6.61 -15.45 6.27
C TYR A 14 -6.62 -15.08 7.76
N ARG A 15 -5.50 -14.58 8.30
CA ARG A 15 -5.39 -14.14 9.72
C ARG A 15 -6.35 -12.99 10.01
N VAL A 16 -6.43 -12.01 9.11
CA VAL A 16 -7.35 -10.87 9.23
C VAL A 16 -8.79 -11.38 9.14
N ILE A 17 -9.09 -12.22 8.16
CA ILE A 17 -10.43 -12.79 7.97
C ILE A 17 -10.88 -13.57 9.22
N GLU A 18 -10.00 -14.35 9.85
CA GLU A 18 -10.29 -15.07 11.10
C GLU A 18 -10.59 -14.11 12.27
N LEU A 19 -9.80 -13.04 12.44
CA LEU A 19 -10.05 -12.02 13.45
C LEU A 19 -11.40 -11.31 13.23
N LEU A 20 -11.75 -11.00 11.98
CA LEU A 20 -13.06 -10.43 11.66
C LEU A 20 -14.20 -11.40 12.02
N LYS A 21 -14.04 -12.71 11.75
CA LYS A 21 -15.03 -13.73 12.16
C LYS A 21 -15.18 -13.79 13.68
N LEU A 22 -14.08 -13.73 14.43
CA LEU A 22 -14.10 -13.73 15.90
C LEU A 22 -14.81 -12.50 16.50
N ASN A 23 -14.91 -11.41 15.74
CA ASN A 23 -15.60 -10.18 16.12
C ASN A 23 -17.00 -10.06 15.47
N ASP A 24 -17.60 -11.19 15.05
CA ASP A 24 -18.95 -11.28 14.48
C ASP A 24 -19.19 -10.34 13.27
N VAL A 25 -18.12 -10.04 12.52
CA VAL A 25 -18.21 -9.20 11.32
C VAL A 25 -18.95 -9.96 10.22
N LYS A 26 -19.99 -9.33 9.69
CA LYS A 26 -20.74 -9.83 8.53
C LYS A 26 -19.90 -9.63 7.27
N MET A 27 -19.64 -10.73 6.59
CA MET A 27 -18.79 -10.79 5.40
C MET A 27 -19.50 -11.56 4.30
N SER A 28 -19.19 -11.20 3.05
CA SER A 28 -19.65 -11.90 1.86
C SER A 28 -18.44 -12.27 1.00
N THR A 29 -18.62 -13.21 0.08
CA THR A 29 -17.52 -13.69 -0.78
C THR A 29 -17.78 -13.30 -2.21
N ILE A 30 -16.76 -12.79 -2.90
CA ILE A 30 -16.74 -12.58 -4.34
C ILE A 30 -16.88 -13.95 -5.02
N LYS A 31 -17.92 -14.12 -5.84
CA LYS A 31 -18.28 -15.42 -6.44
C LYS A 31 -17.58 -15.73 -7.76
N LYS A 32 -17.04 -14.71 -8.42
CA LYS A 32 -16.35 -14.81 -9.70
C LYS A 32 -15.29 -13.73 -9.77
N ASP A 33 -14.22 -13.99 -10.50
CA ASP A 33 -13.18 -13.00 -10.75
C ASP A 33 -13.80 -11.72 -11.32
N SER A 34 -13.46 -10.59 -10.73
CA SER A 34 -14.13 -9.31 -10.98
C SER A 34 -13.13 -8.17 -10.90
N VAL A 35 -13.17 -7.30 -11.91
CA VAL A 35 -12.46 -6.01 -11.85
C VAL A 35 -13.34 -5.00 -11.15
N ILE A 36 -12.84 -4.40 -10.09
CA ILE A 36 -13.58 -3.46 -9.24
C ILE A 36 -12.78 -2.15 -9.15
N ASN A 37 -13.47 -1.01 -9.26
CA ASN A 37 -12.89 0.30 -8.94
C ASN A 37 -12.74 0.43 -7.43
N VAL A 38 -11.51 0.65 -6.97
CA VAL A 38 -11.17 0.72 -5.54
C VAL A 38 -10.29 1.92 -5.25
N GLU A 39 -10.30 2.34 -3.98
CA GLU A 39 -9.23 3.13 -3.41
C GLU A 39 -8.22 2.18 -2.75
N SER A 40 -6.97 2.23 -3.17
CA SER A 40 -5.87 1.49 -2.56
C SER A 40 -4.96 2.39 -1.73
N TYR A 41 -4.26 1.76 -0.79
CA TYR A 41 -3.31 2.42 0.09
C TYR A 41 -1.88 2.00 -0.25
N ARG A 42 -0.98 2.98 -0.32
CA ARG A 42 0.47 2.75 -0.24
C ARG A 42 0.99 3.21 1.11
N ILE A 43 1.74 2.39 1.81
CA ILE A 43 2.48 2.86 2.98
C ILE A 43 3.66 3.71 2.48
N LEU A 44 3.65 5.01 2.81
CA LEU A 44 4.72 5.93 2.43
C LEU A 44 5.80 5.99 3.50
N ASP A 45 5.39 6.07 4.76
CA ASP A 45 6.29 6.13 5.90
C ASP A 45 5.62 5.52 7.16
N PHE A 46 6.44 5.04 8.09
CA PHE A 46 6.04 4.54 9.41
C PHE A 46 7.28 4.40 10.30
N GLN A 47 7.06 4.36 11.62
CA GLN A 47 8.10 4.05 12.60
C GLN A 47 7.73 2.76 13.32
N THR A 48 8.72 2.01 13.82
CA THR A 48 8.50 0.76 14.56
C THR A 48 9.13 0.86 15.94
N VAL A 49 8.41 0.36 16.95
CA VAL A 49 8.93 0.30 18.32
C VAL A 49 10.14 -0.64 18.42
N LYS A 50 11.05 -0.39 19.38
CA LYS A 50 12.26 -1.20 19.54
C LYS A 50 12.04 -2.49 20.33
N ASN A 51 11.04 -2.52 21.21
CA ASN A 51 10.73 -3.65 22.07
C ASN A 51 9.33 -4.17 21.75
N PRO A 52 9.12 -5.49 21.79
CA PRO A 52 7.82 -6.06 21.47
C PRO A 52 6.80 -5.76 22.57
N TYR A 53 5.53 -5.63 22.16
CA TYR A 53 4.35 -5.53 23.03
C TYR A 53 3.40 -6.66 22.64
N GLU A 54 3.04 -7.53 23.59
CA GLU A 54 2.18 -8.71 23.33
C GLU A 54 2.67 -9.62 22.17
N GLY A 55 3.98 -9.64 21.91
CA GLY A 55 4.58 -10.41 20.81
C GLY A 55 4.63 -9.67 19.47
N HIS A 56 4.20 -8.42 19.42
CA HIS A 56 4.16 -7.57 18.22
C HIS A 56 5.17 -6.43 18.27
N TYR A 57 5.74 -6.09 17.11
CA TYR A 57 6.56 -4.89 16.93
C TYR A 57 5.72 -3.80 16.29
N LEU A 58 5.03 -3.04 17.13
CA LEU A 58 4.04 -2.08 16.67
C LEU A 58 4.62 -1.01 15.74
N HIS A 59 3.93 -0.75 14.64
CA HIS A 59 4.16 0.44 13.81
C HIS A 59 3.33 1.63 14.33
N TYR A 60 3.82 2.83 14.07
CA TYR A 60 3.16 4.08 14.46
C TYR A 60 3.60 5.22 13.53
N LYS A 61 2.91 6.37 13.61
CA LYS A 61 3.09 7.50 12.68
C LYS A 61 3.02 7.07 11.22
N THR A 62 2.11 6.15 10.92
CA THR A 62 1.88 5.63 9.57
C THR A 62 1.36 6.74 8.68
N VAL A 63 1.98 6.91 7.52
CA VAL A 63 1.59 7.87 6.47
C VAL A 63 1.27 7.08 5.22
N VAL A 64 0.11 7.33 4.61
CA VAL A 64 -0.30 6.62 3.40
C VAL A 64 -0.61 7.52 2.21
N GLY A 65 -0.27 7.01 1.03
CA GLY A 65 -0.76 7.50 -0.25
C GLY A 65 -2.05 6.77 -0.60
N ARG A 66 -2.97 7.47 -1.28
CA ARG A 66 -4.24 6.92 -1.76
C ARG A 66 -4.28 7.02 -3.28
N ALA A 67 -4.78 5.99 -3.95
CA ALA A 67 -5.00 6.01 -5.39
C ALA A 67 -6.33 5.34 -5.74
N GLN A 68 -7.03 5.90 -6.74
CA GLN A 68 -8.18 5.25 -7.35
C GLN A 68 -7.70 4.38 -8.50
N GLU A 69 -8.02 3.08 -8.47
CA GLU A 69 -7.58 2.15 -9.51
C GLU A 69 -8.59 1.03 -9.76
N GLN A 70 -8.43 0.37 -10.92
CA GLN A 70 -9.12 -0.89 -11.20
C GLN A 70 -8.25 -2.04 -10.72
N HIS A 71 -8.79 -2.86 -9.83
CA HIS A 71 -8.11 -4.04 -9.31
C HIS A 71 -8.88 -5.31 -9.65
N LEU A 72 -8.18 -6.35 -10.10
CA LEU A 72 -8.77 -7.66 -10.34
C LEU A 72 -8.79 -8.44 -9.02
N PHE A 73 -9.98 -8.74 -8.54
CA PHE A 73 -10.19 -9.64 -7.41
C PHE A 73 -10.58 -11.02 -7.89
N CYS A 74 -10.17 -12.04 -7.14
CA CYS A 74 -10.44 -13.44 -7.45
C CYS A 74 -11.74 -13.91 -6.78
N ALA A 75 -12.35 -14.94 -7.35
CA ALA A 75 -13.37 -15.71 -6.64
C ALA A 75 -12.78 -16.24 -5.32
N GLY A 76 -13.49 -16.03 -4.22
CA GLY A 76 -13.03 -16.35 -2.86
C GLY A 76 -12.63 -15.15 -2.03
N ASP A 77 -12.29 -14.01 -2.65
CA ASP A 77 -11.98 -12.78 -1.93
C ASP A 77 -13.20 -12.27 -1.14
N ILE A 78 -12.94 -11.59 -0.03
CA ILE A 78 -13.94 -11.23 0.96
C ILE A 78 -14.37 -9.79 0.79
N LEU A 79 -15.68 -9.56 0.74
CA LEU A 79 -16.32 -8.27 0.71
C LEU A 79 -17.00 -7.99 2.05
N VAL A 80 -16.59 -6.92 2.72
CA VAL A 80 -17.08 -6.51 4.05
C VAL A 80 -17.85 -5.21 3.92
N HIS A 81 -19.16 -5.24 4.17
CA HIS A 81 -20.01 -4.05 4.10
C HIS A 81 -19.91 -3.22 5.38
N LEU A 82 -19.83 -1.90 5.28
CA LEU A 82 -19.65 -1.05 6.47
C LEU A 82 -20.96 -0.71 7.20
N ASN A 83 -22.13 -0.92 6.57
CA ASN A 83 -23.42 -0.77 7.25
C ASN A 83 -23.74 -2.00 8.11
N GLN A 84 -23.04 -2.11 9.25
CA GLN A 84 -23.22 -3.13 10.27
C GLN A 84 -22.69 -2.63 11.63
N ASP A 85 -23.06 -3.31 12.73
CA ASP A 85 -22.70 -2.89 14.09
C ASP A 85 -21.17 -2.80 14.30
N ALA A 86 -20.40 -3.65 13.61
CA ALA A 86 -18.94 -3.66 13.66
C ALA A 86 -18.26 -2.51 12.89
N MET A 87 -19.00 -1.51 12.36
CA MET A 87 -18.44 -0.42 11.54
C MET A 87 -17.24 0.28 12.19
N LYS A 88 -17.33 0.62 13.49
CA LYS A 88 -16.23 1.29 14.20
C LYS A 88 -15.00 0.39 14.30
N PHE A 89 -15.20 -0.87 14.66
CA PHE A 89 -14.13 -1.86 14.73
C PHE A 89 -13.43 -2.02 13.38
N LEU A 90 -14.19 -2.06 12.27
CA LEU A 90 -13.63 -2.14 10.92
C LEU A 90 -12.80 -0.92 10.56
N LEU A 91 -13.25 0.28 10.89
CA LEU A 91 -12.49 1.51 10.64
C LEU A 91 -11.20 1.56 11.47
N GLU A 92 -11.25 1.18 12.75
CA GLU A 92 -10.06 1.18 13.62
C GLU A 92 -9.04 0.10 13.25
N THR A 93 -9.48 -1.05 12.72
CA THR A 93 -8.59 -2.18 12.44
C THR A 93 -8.12 -2.24 10.99
N LEU A 94 -8.95 -1.84 10.02
CA LEU A 94 -8.62 -1.98 8.60
C LEU A 94 -8.01 -0.72 7.99
N GLU A 95 -8.15 0.45 8.59
CA GLU A 95 -7.48 1.68 8.12
C GLU A 95 -6.02 1.71 8.59
N PRO A 96 -5.01 1.70 7.69
CA PRO A 96 -3.61 1.56 8.08
C PRO A 96 -3.05 2.71 8.95
N GLU A 97 -3.70 3.87 8.91
CA GLU A 97 -3.32 5.03 9.74
C GLU A 97 -3.95 5.00 11.14
N ALA A 98 -4.92 4.11 11.39
CA ALA A 98 -5.56 3.99 12.70
C ALA A 98 -4.59 3.37 13.71
N VAL A 99 -4.72 3.78 14.98
CA VAL A 99 -3.77 3.41 16.05
C VAL A 99 -3.73 1.90 16.24
N ASP A 100 -4.89 1.27 16.32
CA ASP A 100 -5.06 -0.18 16.51
C ASP A 100 -5.25 -0.95 15.19
N SER A 101 -4.74 -0.40 14.09
CA SER A 101 -4.83 -1.05 12.79
C SER A 101 -4.05 -2.35 12.75
N TYR A 102 -4.50 -3.31 11.95
CA TYR A 102 -3.72 -4.53 11.68
C TYR A 102 -2.37 -4.21 11.05
N PHE A 103 -2.25 -3.09 10.32
CA PHE A 103 -0.96 -2.58 9.89
C PHE A 103 -0.07 -2.23 11.09
N ASN A 104 -0.54 -1.40 12.02
CA ASN A 104 0.22 -1.03 13.20
C ASN A 104 0.52 -2.22 14.12
N TRP A 105 -0.32 -3.25 14.11
CA TRP A 105 -0.06 -4.52 14.76
C TRP A 105 0.77 -5.50 13.92
N ASN A 106 1.50 -5.00 12.92
CA ASN A 106 2.52 -5.72 12.14
C ASN A 106 2.02 -7.00 11.45
N PHE A 107 0.73 -7.05 11.09
CA PHE A 107 0.14 -8.18 10.35
C PHE A 107 0.61 -8.27 8.90
N PHE A 108 1.08 -7.16 8.34
CA PHE A 108 1.38 -7.01 6.91
C PHE A 108 2.86 -6.75 6.61
N ASP A 109 3.79 -7.08 7.52
CA ASP A 109 5.22 -6.79 7.34
C ASP A 109 5.80 -7.35 6.03
N ALA A 110 5.19 -8.39 5.49
CA ALA A 110 5.55 -8.99 4.21
C ALA A 110 5.48 -8.01 3.00
N ILE A 111 4.73 -6.91 3.09
CA ILE A 111 4.65 -5.88 2.04
C ILE A 111 5.75 -4.82 2.16
N LEU A 112 6.43 -4.74 3.31
CA LEU A 112 7.38 -3.67 3.63
C LEU A 112 8.76 -3.87 3.00
N GLY A 113 9.11 -5.12 2.72
CA GLY A 113 10.33 -5.49 2.04
C GLY A 113 10.16 -5.44 0.53
N GLN A 114 10.99 -4.63 -0.13
CA GLN A 114 11.12 -4.67 -1.59
C GLN A 114 11.83 -5.96 -2.02
N LYS A 115 11.25 -6.67 -2.98
CA LYS A 115 11.74 -7.97 -3.47
C LYS A 115 12.46 -7.83 -4.80
N GLU A 116 12.09 -6.83 -5.60
CA GLU A 116 12.68 -6.58 -6.92
C GLU A 116 13.38 -5.23 -6.96
N TYR A 117 14.65 -5.21 -7.37
CA TYR A 117 15.46 -3.99 -7.53
C TYR A 117 16.13 -3.97 -8.90
N TYR A 118 16.58 -2.79 -9.33
CA TYR A 118 17.27 -2.63 -10.60
C TYR A 118 18.78 -2.83 -10.46
N SER A 119 19.45 -3.23 -11.54
CA SER A 119 20.91 -3.14 -11.63
C SER A 119 21.27 -1.77 -12.19
N ALA A 120 22.01 -0.96 -11.44
CA ALA A 120 22.38 0.41 -11.86
C ALA A 120 23.02 0.44 -13.27
N TYR A 121 23.95 -0.48 -13.53
CA TYR A 121 24.64 -0.59 -14.82
C TYR A 121 23.69 -0.84 -16.01
N VAL A 122 22.57 -1.53 -15.79
CA VAL A 122 21.58 -1.83 -16.83
C VAL A 122 20.51 -0.72 -16.90
N PHE A 123 20.25 -0.05 -15.79
CA PHE A 123 19.12 0.86 -15.66
C PHE A 123 19.43 2.30 -16.08
N GLU A 124 20.69 2.75 -16.08
CA GLU A 124 21.06 4.13 -16.45
C GLU A 124 20.50 4.55 -17.82
N ASP A 125 20.72 3.75 -18.87
CA ASP A 125 20.21 4.04 -20.21
C ASP A 125 18.67 4.05 -20.23
N THR A 126 18.05 3.13 -19.51
CA THR A 126 16.59 3.06 -19.38
C THR A 126 16.03 4.28 -18.66
N ALA A 127 16.70 4.75 -17.60
CA ALA A 127 16.32 5.93 -16.84
C ALA A 127 16.41 7.20 -17.70
N ALA A 128 17.47 7.33 -18.51
CA ALA A 128 17.62 8.43 -19.45
C ALA A 128 16.49 8.42 -20.50
N ASP A 129 16.16 7.26 -21.06
CA ASP A 129 15.05 7.12 -22.01
C ASP A 129 13.69 7.41 -21.39
N LEU A 130 13.46 6.98 -20.14
CA LEU A 130 12.24 7.29 -19.40
C LEU A 130 12.07 8.81 -19.21
N LEU A 131 13.11 9.51 -18.75
CA LEU A 131 13.07 10.97 -18.59
C LEU A 131 12.91 11.71 -19.93
N LYS A 132 13.38 11.13 -21.04
CA LYS A 132 13.22 11.71 -22.38
C LYS A 132 11.79 11.57 -22.89
N ASN A 133 11.17 10.41 -22.67
CA ASN A 133 9.89 10.05 -23.29
C ASN A 133 8.68 10.32 -22.39
N ASP A 134 8.86 10.34 -21.07
CA ASP A 134 7.81 10.68 -20.11
C ASP A 134 7.99 12.10 -19.55
N LYS A 135 7.22 13.03 -20.09
CA LYS A 135 7.26 14.44 -19.69
C LYS A 135 6.79 14.65 -18.25
N ALA A 136 5.85 13.84 -17.76
CA ALA A 136 5.34 13.97 -16.39
C ALA A 136 6.41 13.53 -15.39
N LEU A 137 7.03 12.37 -15.65
CA LEU A 137 8.15 11.87 -14.85
C LEU A 137 9.31 12.85 -14.82
N LYS A 138 9.71 13.39 -15.99
CA LYS A 138 10.77 14.41 -16.07
C LYS A 138 10.44 15.65 -15.24
N THR A 139 9.21 16.15 -15.35
CA THR A 139 8.79 17.35 -14.61
C THR A 139 8.85 17.11 -13.11
N ALA A 140 8.36 15.96 -12.63
CA ALA A 140 8.43 15.60 -11.22
C ALA A 140 9.89 15.41 -10.74
N PHE A 141 10.76 14.82 -11.55
CA PHE A 141 12.17 14.63 -11.24
C PHE A 141 12.91 15.96 -11.06
N GLU A 142 12.75 16.90 -12.00
CA GLU A 142 13.39 18.22 -11.90
C GLU A 142 12.85 19.04 -10.72
N LEU A 143 11.56 18.90 -10.38
CA LEU A 143 10.98 19.51 -9.19
C LEU A 143 11.63 18.97 -7.91
N GLU A 144 11.83 17.65 -7.82
CA GLU A 144 12.50 17.05 -6.66
C GLU A 144 13.95 17.52 -6.54
N LYS A 145 14.70 17.56 -7.67
CA LYS A 145 16.06 18.11 -7.71
C LYS A 145 16.14 19.57 -7.27
N ALA A 146 15.17 20.39 -7.65
CA ALA A 146 15.13 21.79 -7.23
C ALA A 146 14.81 21.96 -5.73
N LYS A 147 14.09 21.01 -5.14
CA LYS A 147 13.64 21.05 -3.75
C LYS A 147 14.69 20.53 -2.77
N ASP A 148 15.47 19.52 -3.17
CA ASP A 148 16.45 18.86 -2.31
C ASP A 148 17.87 18.89 -2.95
N PRO A 149 18.75 19.80 -2.48
CA PRO A 149 20.13 19.88 -2.95
C PRO A 149 20.96 18.61 -2.73
N ILE A 150 20.68 17.85 -1.66
CA ILE A 150 21.40 16.60 -1.37
C ILE A 150 21.03 15.56 -2.44
N PHE A 151 19.74 15.45 -2.76
CA PHE A 151 19.26 14.61 -3.86
C PHE A 151 19.83 15.03 -5.22
N ALA A 152 19.95 16.34 -5.48
CA ALA A 152 20.48 16.85 -6.74
C ALA A 152 21.96 16.49 -6.99
N GLU A 153 22.73 16.26 -5.93
CA GLU A 153 24.15 15.88 -6.00
C GLU A 153 24.37 14.35 -5.95
N ASP A 154 23.37 13.56 -5.55
CA ASP A 154 23.46 12.11 -5.44
C ASP A 154 22.87 11.39 -6.67
N GLY A 155 23.76 10.88 -7.54
CA GLY A 155 23.36 10.13 -8.74
C GLY A 155 22.66 8.80 -8.44
N SER A 156 23.03 8.12 -7.35
CA SER A 156 22.38 6.87 -6.95
C SER A 156 20.96 7.14 -6.44
N ALA A 157 20.78 8.19 -5.65
CA ALA A 157 19.46 8.62 -5.20
C ALA A 157 18.58 9.02 -6.38
N GLN A 158 19.12 9.72 -7.37
CA GLN A 158 18.41 10.08 -8.60
C GLN A 158 17.94 8.87 -9.40
N LEU A 159 18.81 7.87 -9.63
CA LEU A 159 18.43 6.63 -10.31
C LEU A 159 17.36 5.86 -9.54
N ASP A 160 17.49 5.76 -8.22
CA ASP A 160 16.50 5.11 -7.36
C ASP A 160 15.13 5.80 -7.41
N TRP A 161 15.12 7.14 -7.41
CA TRP A 161 13.91 7.92 -7.56
C TRP A 161 13.24 7.69 -8.91
N ILE A 162 14.01 7.68 -10.01
CA ILE A 162 13.48 7.40 -11.36
C ILE A 162 12.89 6.00 -11.39
N TYR A 163 13.60 5.00 -10.86
CA TYR A 163 13.11 3.63 -10.79
C TYR A 163 11.79 3.53 -10.04
N LYS A 164 11.71 4.11 -8.83
CA LYS A 164 10.49 4.10 -7.99
C LYS A 164 9.29 4.80 -8.62
N ASN A 165 9.53 5.75 -9.52
CA ASN A 165 8.49 6.46 -10.26
C ASN A 165 8.31 5.92 -11.69
N SER A 166 8.94 4.80 -12.03
CA SER A 166 8.83 4.16 -13.35
C SER A 166 7.83 2.99 -13.36
N PRO A 167 7.40 2.53 -14.55
CA PRO A 167 6.61 1.32 -14.69
C PRO A 167 7.29 0.03 -14.19
N TYR A 168 8.60 0.05 -13.96
CA TYR A 168 9.40 -1.10 -13.52
C TYR A 168 9.41 -1.31 -12.01
N TYR A 169 8.95 -0.32 -11.24
CA TYR A 169 8.88 -0.46 -9.80
C TYR A 169 7.90 -1.56 -9.39
N GLU A 170 8.30 -2.36 -8.40
CA GLU A 170 7.49 -3.43 -7.84
C GLU A 170 6.16 -2.88 -7.32
N LYS A 171 5.06 -3.16 -8.01
CA LYS A 171 3.74 -2.62 -7.68
C LYS A 171 3.23 -3.08 -6.31
N SER A 172 3.64 -4.27 -5.87
CA SER A 172 3.30 -4.86 -4.57
C SER A 172 4.05 -4.24 -3.39
N HIS A 173 5.21 -3.61 -3.61
CA HIS A 173 5.98 -3.04 -2.51
C HIS A 173 5.18 -1.92 -1.84
N ARG A 174 4.94 -2.11 -0.54
CA ARG A 174 4.12 -1.27 0.35
C ARG A 174 2.67 -1.06 -0.10
N LEU A 175 2.16 -1.88 -1.01
CA LEU A 175 0.73 -1.91 -1.32
C LEU A 175 0.01 -2.62 -0.18
N TYR A 176 -0.82 -1.88 0.54
CA TYR A 176 -1.61 -2.45 1.62
C TYR A 176 -2.72 -3.33 1.05
N PRO A 177 -2.88 -4.59 1.52
CA PRO A 177 -3.71 -5.57 0.83
C PRO A 177 -5.21 -5.47 1.19
N ILE A 178 -5.67 -4.38 1.81
CA ILE A 178 -7.09 -4.14 2.07
C ILE A 178 -7.53 -2.90 1.29
N PHE A 179 -8.55 -3.09 0.46
CA PHE A 179 -9.01 -2.10 -0.51
C PHE A 179 -10.35 -1.52 -0.11
N ARG A 180 -10.62 -0.27 -0.48
CA ARG A 180 -11.87 0.43 -0.19
C ARG A 180 -12.73 0.58 -1.43
N ILE A 181 -14.04 0.42 -1.29
CA ILE A 181 -15.03 0.79 -2.31
C ILE A 181 -15.83 1.98 -1.75
N ASN A 182 -15.74 3.14 -2.43
CA ASN A 182 -16.22 4.44 -1.95
C ASN A 182 -17.56 4.89 -2.57
#